data_AF-A0A514ZU45-F1
#
_entry.id   AF-A0A514ZU45-F1
#
_cell.length_a   1.000
_cell.length_b   1.000
_cell.length_c   1.000
_cell.angle_alpha   90.00
_cell.angle_beta   90.00
_cell.angle_gamma   90.00
#
_symmetry.space_group_name_H-M   'P 1'
#
loop_
_entity.id
_entity.type
_entity.pdbx_description
1 polymer ?
#
loop_
_entity_poly.entity_id
_entity_poly.type
_entity_poly.pdbx_seq_one_letter_code
_entity_poly.pdbx_strand_id
1 'polypeptide(L)'
;MKLWPILFLLFAVSFANAQSTIYQEFETDSAAEPRGGMPYMATFLQANLRKPLAAEAKGIGGRVIVNGIVEPDGTISNVKIINSFRPDCDREAARVFSLFNAWKPAYKGGKPVRQQVNIPITFKPNPPFMYENGARISYFDSEDKLLTDSTKARYKQIMPIDSAGIPTGDIVLYKAKGNAWKEERRIPLVQKPNSIPGASGKTGYLIGYQNGIIQWDGLLISVDDKGALLRQAYFQNGRRSGTELNYHPNGAVSEKIEEYEEKYVATAWYSNGQVQQIRAIAKPKPTESLTPDHVLSFWDSTGHQLVKDGNGRAIYRRDTRSYADTTKRTTYIEQGSYVNGFKQGVWQGRYADGSYSYEEEYDKGISRSGKALSAEGNVLYYTVVEKQPEFKGGMQALGQFLSSTLHYPPDAQRAKVQGRVFISFVIDTDGSVVDAQVLKGIGFGTDQEALRVVKATSGKWNPGMQRGQAVRVKYNLPINFTLN
;
A
#
# COMPACT_ATOMS: atom_id res chain seq x y z
N MET A 1 70.97 -38.52 -36.50
CA MET A 1 69.82 -37.60 -36.41
C MET A 1 69.43 -37.45 -34.95
N LYS A 2 69.70 -36.30 -34.33
CA LYS A 2 69.33 -36.01 -32.93
C LYS A 2 68.01 -35.25 -32.92
N LEU A 3 67.01 -35.78 -32.21
CA LEU A 3 65.74 -35.12 -31.90
C LEU A 3 65.87 -34.38 -30.56
N TRP A 4 65.38 -33.14 -30.50
CA TRP A 4 65.35 -32.26 -29.33
C TRP A 4 63.90 -32.18 -28.84
N PRO A 5 63.57 -32.39 -27.55
CA PRO A 5 62.23 -32.11 -27.06
C PRO A 5 62.11 -30.62 -26.68
N ILE A 6 61.11 -29.96 -27.25
CA ILE A 6 60.65 -28.62 -26.87
C ILE A 6 59.75 -28.77 -25.65
N LEU A 7 60.13 -28.17 -24.53
CA LEU A 7 59.33 -28.11 -23.31
C LEU A 7 58.42 -26.87 -23.38
N PHE A 8 57.11 -27.08 -23.56
CA PHE A 8 56.09 -26.03 -23.44
C PHE A 8 55.80 -25.77 -21.95
N LEU A 9 56.18 -24.59 -21.46
CA LEU A 9 55.81 -24.09 -20.13
C LEU A 9 54.44 -23.40 -20.22
N LEU A 10 53.40 -24.10 -19.75
CA LEU A 10 52.06 -23.54 -19.53
C LEU A 10 52.09 -22.63 -18.29
N PHE A 11 52.04 -21.31 -18.50
CA PHE A 11 51.74 -20.34 -17.44
C PHE A 11 50.25 -20.43 -17.10
N ALA A 12 49.91 -21.21 -16.06
CA ALA A 12 48.61 -21.11 -15.41
C ALA A 12 48.60 -19.83 -14.56
N VAL A 13 48.00 -18.76 -15.07
CA VAL A 13 47.66 -17.59 -14.27
C VAL A 13 46.49 -17.99 -13.37
N SER A 14 46.81 -18.44 -12.16
CA SER A 14 45.85 -18.61 -11.08
C SER A 14 45.35 -17.22 -10.67
N PHE A 15 44.19 -16.80 -11.18
CA PHE A 15 43.41 -15.73 -10.55
C PHE A 15 42.90 -16.26 -9.21
N ALA A 16 43.73 -16.14 -8.17
CA ALA A 16 43.25 -16.17 -6.81
C ALA A 16 42.32 -14.96 -6.66
N ASN A 17 41.00 -15.22 -6.62
CA ASN A 17 40.03 -14.23 -6.15
C ASN A 17 40.38 -13.91 -4.69
N ALA A 18 41.24 -12.91 -4.49
CA ALA A 18 41.50 -12.36 -3.17
C ALA A 18 40.17 -11.83 -2.66
N GLN A 19 39.60 -12.51 -1.67
CA GLN A 19 38.39 -12.05 -1.00
C GLN A 19 38.69 -10.67 -0.43
N SER A 20 37.99 -9.66 -0.93
CA SER A 20 38.24 -8.26 -0.61
C SER A 20 38.19 -8.01 0.90
N THR A 21 39.22 -7.33 1.42
CA THR A 21 39.38 -7.00 2.84
C THR A 21 38.13 -6.30 3.38
N ILE A 22 37.69 -6.75 4.55
CA ILE A 22 36.57 -6.15 5.28
C ILE A 22 37.17 -5.26 6.36
N TYR A 23 36.85 -3.97 6.33
CA TYR A 23 37.37 -3.00 7.28
C TYR A 23 36.43 -2.77 8.46
N GLN A 24 37.01 -2.38 9.60
CA GLN A 24 36.30 -1.75 10.71
C GLN A 24 36.17 -0.24 10.49
N GLU A 25 35.30 0.41 11.27
CA GLU A 25 35.04 1.86 11.17
C GLU A 25 36.32 2.71 11.22
N PHE A 26 37.15 2.47 12.23
CA PHE A 26 38.40 3.21 12.46
C PHE A 26 39.50 2.96 11.42
N GLU A 27 39.34 1.96 10.54
CA GLU A 27 40.33 1.61 9.51
C GLU A 27 40.04 2.28 8.16
N THR A 28 38.95 3.03 8.07
CA THR A 28 38.48 3.70 6.84
C THR A 28 38.65 5.21 6.94
N ASP A 29 38.83 5.86 5.79
CA ASP A 29 38.93 7.33 5.72
C ASP A 29 37.55 7.97 5.95
N SER A 30 36.49 7.28 5.53
CA SER A 30 35.11 7.61 5.87
C SER A 30 34.31 6.33 6.08
N ALA A 31 33.52 6.28 7.14
CA ALA A 31 32.70 5.12 7.46
C ALA A 31 31.50 4.97 6.53
N ALA A 32 30.95 3.76 6.47
CA ALA A 32 29.68 3.51 5.82
C ALA A 32 28.56 4.14 6.66
N GLU A 33 27.65 4.84 5.98
CA GLU A 33 26.56 5.54 6.63
C GLU A 33 25.25 5.24 5.91
N PRO A 34 24.12 5.11 6.62
CA PRO A 34 22.82 5.08 5.96
C PRO A 34 22.61 6.36 5.17
N ARG A 35 22.12 6.25 3.93
CA ARG A 35 21.65 7.41 3.16
C ARG A 35 20.52 8.10 3.93
N GLY A 36 20.56 9.43 3.98
CA GLY A 36 19.73 10.24 4.88
C GLY A 36 20.14 10.25 6.36
N GLY A 37 20.95 9.29 6.82
CA GLY A 37 21.45 9.17 8.19
C GLY A 37 20.67 8.18 9.06
N MET A 38 21.21 7.93 10.25
CA MET A 38 20.69 6.93 11.20
C MET A 38 19.19 7.10 11.58
N PRO A 39 18.64 8.32 11.78
CA PRO A 39 17.21 8.47 12.10
C PRO A 39 16.27 7.90 11.03
N TYR A 40 16.60 8.05 9.75
CA TYR A 40 15.76 7.53 8.66
C TYR A 40 15.91 6.03 8.47
N MET A 41 17.11 5.48 8.70
CA MET A 41 17.29 4.04 8.82
C MET A 41 16.46 3.48 9.98
N ALA A 42 16.50 4.11 11.17
CA ALA A 42 15.71 3.68 12.32
C ALA A 42 14.21 3.70 12.00
N THR A 43 13.73 4.70 11.27
CA THR A 43 12.34 4.77 10.81
C THR A 43 12.00 3.63 9.85
N PHE A 44 12.89 3.32 8.88
CA PHE A 44 12.72 2.17 8.00
C PHE A 44 12.67 0.85 8.77
N LEU A 45 13.63 0.62 9.67
CA LEU A 45 13.68 -0.60 10.48
C LEU A 45 12.39 -0.73 11.31
N GLN A 46 11.95 0.33 11.98
CA GLN A 46 10.72 0.30 12.78
C GLN A 46 9.47 0.05 11.95
N ALA A 47 9.36 0.62 10.75
CA ALA A 47 8.22 0.37 9.85
C ALA A 47 8.19 -1.08 9.34
N ASN A 48 9.36 -1.69 9.16
CA ASN A 48 9.50 -3.05 8.62
C ASN A 48 9.52 -4.14 9.69
N LEU A 49 9.77 -3.79 10.97
CA LEU A 49 9.90 -4.72 12.08
C LEU A 49 8.55 -5.30 12.50
N ARG A 50 8.42 -6.62 12.36
CA ARG A 50 7.24 -7.40 12.75
C ARG A 50 7.58 -8.23 13.97
N LYS A 51 7.15 -7.78 15.14
CA LYS A 51 7.39 -8.54 16.37
C LYS A 51 6.74 -9.93 16.24
N PRO A 52 7.51 -11.03 16.39
CA PRO A 52 6.94 -12.36 16.31
C PRO A 52 5.82 -12.56 17.32
N LEU A 53 4.71 -13.17 16.90
CA LEU A 53 3.49 -13.25 17.71
C LEU A 53 3.73 -13.96 19.06
N ALA A 54 4.58 -14.98 19.09
CA ALA A 54 4.92 -15.70 20.32
C ALA A 54 5.80 -14.91 21.30
N ALA A 55 6.48 -13.85 20.84
CA ALA A 55 7.14 -12.88 21.70
C ALA A 55 6.16 -11.79 22.16
N GLU A 56 5.27 -11.35 21.26
CA GLU A 56 4.20 -10.39 21.56
C GLU A 56 3.21 -10.93 22.61
N ALA A 57 2.78 -12.17 22.49
CA ALA A 57 1.87 -12.84 23.45
C ALA A 57 2.45 -12.86 24.87
N LYS A 58 3.76 -13.03 25.00
CA LYS A 58 4.46 -12.98 26.31
C LYS A 58 4.75 -11.56 26.79
N GLY A 59 4.47 -10.54 25.97
CA GLY A 59 4.73 -9.13 26.29
C GLY A 59 6.20 -8.74 26.38
N ILE A 60 7.12 -9.63 26.00
CA ILE A 60 8.56 -9.45 26.24
C ILE A 60 9.19 -8.48 25.24
N GLY A 61 10.10 -7.63 25.71
CA GLY A 61 10.93 -6.76 24.87
C GLY A 61 12.40 -7.15 24.99
N GLY A 62 13.21 -6.76 24.01
CA GLY A 62 14.63 -7.08 24.00
C GLY A 62 15.37 -6.49 22.82
N ARG A 63 16.70 -6.59 22.86
CA ARG A 63 17.61 -6.00 21.88
C ARG A 63 18.42 -7.10 21.20
N VAL A 64 18.29 -7.17 19.88
CA VAL A 64 19.13 -8.00 19.01
C VAL A 64 20.23 -7.10 18.45
N ILE A 65 21.49 -7.55 18.45
CA ILE A 65 22.54 -6.85 17.71
C ILE A 65 22.85 -7.67 16.46
N VAL A 66 22.61 -7.04 15.32
CA VAL A 66 22.83 -7.62 14.01
C VAL A 66 24.11 -7.03 13.42
N ASN A 67 24.97 -7.90 12.92
CA ASN A 67 26.15 -7.57 12.18
C ASN A 67 25.90 -7.74 10.67
N GLY A 68 26.52 -6.93 9.84
CA GLY A 68 26.59 -7.18 8.39
C GLY A 68 27.77 -6.46 7.75
N ILE A 69 27.93 -6.67 6.45
CA ILE A 69 28.97 -6.04 5.63
C ILE A 69 28.30 -5.11 4.64
N VAL A 70 28.60 -3.81 4.74
CA VAL A 70 28.23 -2.85 3.71
C VAL A 70 29.19 -3.04 2.54
N GLU A 71 28.63 -3.37 1.38
CA GLU A 71 29.36 -3.56 0.13
C GLU A 71 29.62 -2.20 -0.57
N PRO A 72 30.61 -2.11 -1.48
CA PRO A 72 30.96 -0.87 -2.18
C PRO A 72 29.82 -0.25 -3.00
N ASP A 73 28.80 -1.03 -3.36
CA ASP A 73 27.61 -0.58 -4.08
C ASP A 73 26.50 -0.03 -3.16
N GLY A 74 26.70 -0.09 -1.83
CA GLY A 74 25.77 0.37 -0.81
C GLY A 74 24.72 -0.69 -0.41
N THR A 75 24.86 -1.94 -0.85
CA THR A 75 24.04 -3.07 -0.38
C THR A 75 24.61 -3.67 0.90
N ILE A 76 23.80 -4.45 1.62
CA ILE A 76 24.23 -5.18 2.82
C ILE A 76 24.35 -6.69 2.52
N SER A 77 25.45 -7.30 2.94
CA SER A 77 25.69 -8.74 2.82
C SER A 77 26.08 -9.36 4.17
N ASN A 78 26.21 -10.69 4.21
CA ASN A 78 26.72 -11.44 5.36
C ASN A 78 26.08 -11.09 6.71
N VAL A 79 24.75 -10.92 6.71
CA VAL A 79 23.99 -10.60 7.91
C VAL A 79 24.07 -11.73 8.93
N LYS A 80 24.53 -11.41 10.15
CA LYS A 80 24.71 -12.36 11.26
C LYS A 80 24.20 -11.78 12.57
N ILE A 81 23.74 -12.65 13.47
CA ILE A 81 23.37 -12.26 14.82
C ILE A 81 24.60 -12.37 15.72
N ILE A 82 24.99 -11.26 16.35
CA ILE A 82 26.13 -11.24 17.28
C ILE A 82 25.69 -11.17 18.73
N ASN A 83 24.52 -10.58 19.02
CA ASN A 83 23.87 -10.70 20.30
C ASN A 83 22.42 -11.13 20.11
N SER A 84 22.12 -12.34 20.56
CA SER A 84 20.80 -12.95 20.48
C SER A 84 19.89 -12.44 21.59
N PHE A 85 18.62 -12.23 21.28
CA PHE A 85 17.57 -12.05 22.29
C PHE A 85 16.64 -13.26 22.33
N ARG A 86 16.15 -13.68 21.16
CA ARG A 86 15.22 -14.80 21.02
C ARG A 86 15.23 -15.30 19.57
N PRO A 87 15.26 -16.61 19.28
CA PRO A 87 15.46 -17.11 17.91
C PRO A 87 14.47 -16.61 16.84
N ASP A 88 13.20 -16.41 17.19
CA ASP A 88 12.20 -15.83 16.27
C ASP A 88 12.40 -14.32 16.07
N CYS A 89 12.71 -13.57 17.13
CA CYS A 89 13.07 -12.15 17.06
C CYS A 89 14.38 -11.93 16.29
N ASP A 90 15.36 -12.83 16.45
CA ASP A 90 16.65 -12.80 15.78
C ASP A 90 16.48 -12.97 14.26
N ARG A 91 15.66 -13.95 13.83
CA ARG A 91 15.33 -14.14 12.41
C ARG A 91 14.66 -12.91 11.82
N GLU A 92 13.75 -12.29 12.56
CA GLU A 92 13.08 -11.07 12.11
C GLU A 92 14.06 -9.88 12.03
N ALA A 93 14.92 -9.71 13.04
CA ALA A 93 15.93 -8.65 13.04
C ALA A 93 16.89 -8.79 11.84
N ALA A 94 17.35 -10.02 11.55
CA ALA A 94 18.16 -10.31 10.37
C ALA A 94 17.40 -10.01 9.06
N ARG A 95 16.12 -10.42 8.95
CA ARG A 95 15.29 -10.16 7.77
C ARG A 95 15.11 -8.67 7.50
N VAL A 96 14.80 -7.89 8.53
CA VAL A 96 14.56 -6.45 8.37
C VAL A 96 15.85 -5.72 8.06
N PHE A 97 16.96 -6.13 8.68
CA PHE A 97 18.27 -5.56 8.39
C PHE A 97 18.72 -5.85 6.95
N SER A 98 18.50 -7.06 6.43
CA SER A 98 18.87 -7.43 5.06
C SER A 98 18.08 -6.70 3.97
N LEU A 99 16.91 -6.14 4.31
CA LEU A 99 16.13 -5.31 3.40
C LEU A 99 16.71 -3.89 3.22
N PHE A 100 17.55 -3.42 4.15
CA PHE A 100 18.12 -2.08 4.10
C PHE A 100 19.42 -2.04 3.27
N ASN A 101 19.30 -1.56 2.03
CA ASN A 101 20.35 -1.50 1.01
C ASN A 101 20.60 -0.06 0.53
N ALA A 102 20.36 0.90 1.41
CA ALA A 102 20.52 2.33 1.15
C ALA A 102 21.72 2.87 1.91
N TRP A 103 22.89 2.23 1.76
CA TRP A 103 24.12 2.72 2.37
C TRP A 103 24.89 3.66 1.44
N LYS A 104 25.57 4.64 2.04
CA LYS A 104 26.79 5.21 1.51
C LYS A 104 27.92 4.25 1.91
N PRO A 105 28.72 3.74 0.96
CA PRO A 105 29.81 2.82 1.30
C PRO A 105 30.90 3.54 2.10
N ALA A 106 31.72 2.77 2.80
CA ALA A 106 32.93 3.31 3.40
C ALA A 106 33.99 3.58 2.32
N TYR A 107 34.91 4.51 2.57
CA TYR A 107 36.01 4.81 1.64
C TYR A 107 37.37 4.60 2.30
N LYS A 108 38.32 4.09 1.51
CA LYS A 108 39.74 4.00 1.89
C LYS A 108 40.60 4.24 0.66
N GLY A 109 41.52 5.20 0.74
CA GLY A 109 42.33 5.65 -0.40
C GLY A 109 41.46 6.16 -1.56
N GLY A 110 40.34 6.82 -1.26
CA GLY A 110 39.39 7.34 -2.25
C GLY A 110 38.57 6.29 -3.01
N LYS A 111 38.67 5.01 -2.65
CA LYS A 111 37.89 3.92 -3.26
C LYS A 111 36.82 3.42 -2.28
N PRO A 112 35.61 3.07 -2.75
CA PRO A 112 34.62 2.46 -1.88
C PRO A 112 35.09 1.05 -1.49
N VAL A 113 35.00 0.73 -0.20
CA VAL A 113 35.48 -0.52 0.40
C VAL A 113 34.40 -1.18 1.23
N ARG A 114 34.60 -2.48 1.51
CA ARG A 114 33.72 -3.26 2.37
C ARG A 114 33.93 -2.89 3.82
N GLN A 115 32.86 -2.60 4.54
CA GLN A 115 32.95 -2.28 5.96
C GLN A 115 31.96 -3.12 6.77
N GLN A 116 32.43 -3.63 7.91
CA GLN A 116 31.58 -4.29 8.89
C GLN A 116 30.81 -3.26 9.73
N VAL A 117 29.49 -3.46 9.87
CA VAL A 117 28.62 -2.60 10.69
C VAL A 117 27.83 -3.42 11.71
N ASN A 118 27.51 -2.81 12.85
CA ASN A 118 26.75 -3.43 13.93
C ASN A 118 25.54 -2.56 14.29
N ILE A 119 24.34 -3.10 14.09
CA ILE A 119 23.10 -2.36 14.26
C ILE A 119 22.25 -3.02 15.35
N PRO A 120 21.87 -2.25 16.39
CA PRO A 120 20.92 -2.72 17.38
C PRO A 120 19.48 -2.59 16.89
N ILE A 121 18.74 -3.70 16.92
CA ILE A 121 17.31 -3.74 16.64
C ILE A 121 16.57 -4.05 17.93
N THR A 122 15.67 -3.15 18.33
CA THR A 122 14.95 -3.25 19.61
C THR A 122 13.49 -3.62 19.38
N PHE A 123 13.07 -4.72 20.01
CA PHE A 123 11.67 -5.11 20.12
C PHE A 123 11.10 -4.48 21.41
N LYS A 124 10.13 -3.59 21.26
CA LYS A 124 9.48 -2.95 22.41
C LYS A 124 8.60 -3.96 23.16
N PRO A 125 8.55 -3.92 24.50
CA PRO A 125 7.59 -4.72 25.27
C PRO A 125 6.15 -4.25 25.00
N ASN A 126 5.18 -5.11 25.27
CA ASN A 126 3.74 -4.82 25.16
C ASN A 126 2.96 -5.56 26.26
N PRO A 127 1.71 -5.19 26.55
CA PRO A 127 0.86 -5.99 27.43
C PRO A 127 0.71 -7.42 26.87
N PRO A 128 0.94 -8.46 27.68
CA PRO A 128 0.82 -9.85 27.23
C PRO A 128 -0.63 -10.19 26.91
N PHE A 129 -0.82 -11.21 26.07
CA PHE A 129 -2.13 -11.79 25.76
C PHE A 129 -2.00 -13.30 25.62
N MET A 130 -3.10 -14.03 25.83
CA MET A 130 -3.07 -15.48 25.69
C MET A 130 -3.03 -15.88 24.22
N TYR A 131 -2.09 -16.77 23.91
CA TYR A 131 -1.90 -17.36 22.61
C TYR A 131 -1.60 -18.85 22.78
N GLU A 132 -2.53 -19.69 22.36
CA GLU A 132 -2.48 -21.14 22.53
C GLU A 132 -2.99 -21.82 21.27
N ASN A 133 -2.33 -22.89 20.84
CA ASN A 133 -2.75 -23.73 19.71
C ASN A 133 -3.04 -22.93 18.41
N GLY A 134 -2.24 -21.90 18.11
CA GLY A 134 -2.42 -21.09 16.90
C GLY A 134 -3.59 -20.11 16.97
N ALA A 135 -4.08 -19.78 18.17
CA ALA A 135 -5.16 -18.82 18.34
C ALA A 135 -4.89 -17.84 19.47
N ARG A 136 -5.26 -16.57 19.25
CA ARG A 136 -5.36 -15.58 20.31
C ARG A 136 -6.67 -15.80 21.07
N ILE A 137 -6.56 -15.86 22.39
CA ILE A 137 -7.70 -16.00 23.29
C ILE A 137 -7.89 -14.69 24.04
N SER A 138 -9.12 -14.18 24.07
CA SER A 138 -9.47 -12.93 24.77
C SER A 138 -10.74 -13.13 25.59
N TYR A 139 -10.75 -12.60 26.81
CA TYR A 139 -11.89 -12.68 27.73
C TYR A 139 -12.49 -11.30 27.91
N PHE A 140 -13.81 -11.22 27.98
CA PHE A 140 -14.53 -9.96 28.16
C PHE A 140 -15.58 -10.10 29.26
N ASP A 141 -15.85 -9.00 29.97
CA ASP A 141 -16.99 -8.92 30.89
C ASP A 141 -18.32 -8.69 30.15
N SER A 142 -19.40 -8.42 30.88
CA SER A 142 -20.74 -8.19 30.29
C SER A 142 -20.84 -6.88 29.49
N GLU A 143 -19.87 -5.98 29.61
CA GLU A 143 -19.82 -4.67 28.95
C GLU A 143 -18.80 -4.67 27.79
N ASP A 144 -18.40 -5.86 27.31
CA ASP A 144 -17.39 -6.07 26.25
C ASP A 144 -16.00 -5.50 26.59
N LYS A 145 -15.68 -5.30 27.87
CA LYS A 145 -14.35 -4.84 28.29
C LYS A 145 -13.38 -6.01 28.41
N LEU A 146 -12.21 -5.88 27.80
CA LEU A 146 -11.15 -6.90 27.84
C LEU A 146 -10.65 -7.14 29.27
N LEU A 147 -10.55 -8.42 29.66
CA LEU A 147 -10.10 -8.88 30.96
C LEU A 147 -8.77 -9.61 30.86
N THR A 148 -7.91 -9.39 31.86
CA THR A 148 -6.70 -10.19 32.10
C THR A 148 -6.97 -11.46 32.92
N ASP A 149 -8.01 -11.43 33.75
CA ASP A 149 -8.47 -12.54 34.57
C ASP A 149 -9.76 -13.15 33.99
N SER A 150 -9.69 -14.43 33.61
CA SER A 150 -10.80 -15.17 33.00
C SER A 150 -11.94 -15.51 33.97
N THR A 151 -11.71 -15.46 35.29
CA THR A 151 -12.72 -15.90 36.28
C THR A 151 -13.97 -15.03 36.30
N LYS A 152 -13.84 -13.77 35.88
CA LYS A 152 -14.94 -12.80 35.78
C LYS A 152 -15.52 -12.70 34.36
N ALA A 153 -15.01 -13.50 33.43
CA ALA A 153 -15.38 -13.40 32.03
C ALA A 153 -16.83 -13.85 31.78
N ARG A 154 -17.55 -13.05 31.01
CA ARG A 154 -18.86 -13.40 30.45
C ARG A 154 -18.76 -13.87 29.02
N TYR A 155 -17.76 -13.37 28.29
CA TYR A 155 -17.46 -13.79 26.93
C TYR A 155 -16.02 -14.23 26.76
N LYS A 156 -15.81 -15.18 25.85
CA LYS A 156 -14.50 -15.68 25.41
C LYS A 156 -14.45 -15.63 23.89
N GLN A 157 -13.45 -14.97 23.35
CA GLN A 157 -13.16 -14.95 21.92
C GLN A 157 -11.94 -15.82 21.62
N ILE A 158 -12.04 -16.63 20.56
CA ILE A 158 -10.94 -17.37 19.97
C ILE A 158 -10.74 -16.87 18.54
N MET A 159 -9.54 -16.38 18.23
CA MET A 159 -9.17 -15.87 16.91
C MET A 159 -7.94 -16.64 16.38
N PRO A 160 -8.12 -17.58 15.44
CA PRO A 160 -7.01 -18.27 14.79
C PRO A 160 -6.11 -17.30 14.03
N ILE A 161 -4.82 -17.32 14.35
CA ILE A 161 -3.79 -16.47 13.76
C ILE A 161 -2.48 -17.23 13.62
N ASP A 162 -1.75 -16.99 12.54
CA ASP A 162 -0.42 -17.57 12.34
C ASP A 162 0.68 -16.85 13.15
N SER A 163 1.92 -17.32 13.02
CA SER A 163 3.07 -16.74 13.72
C SER A 163 3.44 -15.31 13.29
N ALA A 164 2.90 -14.84 12.15
CA ALA A 164 3.03 -13.48 11.65
C ALA A 164 1.83 -12.59 12.04
N GLY A 165 0.86 -13.12 12.78
CA GLY A 165 -0.35 -12.42 13.19
C GLY A 165 -1.42 -12.32 12.09
N ILE A 166 -1.30 -13.10 11.02
CA ILE A 166 -2.28 -13.14 9.93
C ILE A 166 -3.45 -14.06 10.34
N PRO A 167 -4.72 -13.63 10.20
CA PRO A 167 -5.89 -14.47 10.44
C PRO A 167 -5.91 -15.74 9.58
N THR A 168 -6.17 -16.89 10.21
CA THR A 168 -6.18 -18.20 9.55
C THR A 168 -7.52 -18.93 9.61
N GLY A 169 -8.51 -18.37 10.31
CA GLY A 169 -9.84 -18.97 10.41
C GLY A 169 -10.86 -18.07 11.08
N ASP A 170 -12.05 -18.62 11.28
CA ASP A 170 -13.19 -17.89 11.86
C ASP A 170 -12.90 -17.43 13.28
N ILE A 171 -13.37 -16.23 13.61
CA ILE A 171 -13.47 -15.83 15.02
C ILE A 171 -14.68 -16.53 15.62
N VAL A 172 -14.48 -17.17 16.77
CA VAL A 172 -15.56 -17.80 17.53
C VAL A 172 -15.71 -17.10 18.88
N LEU A 173 -16.92 -16.59 19.13
CA LEU A 173 -17.32 -15.97 20.38
C LEU A 173 -18.18 -16.94 21.19
N TYR A 174 -17.79 -17.16 22.43
CA TYR A 174 -18.48 -17.99 23.40
C TYR A 174 -19.02 -17.12 24.54
N LYS A 175 -20.17 -17.52 25.08
CA LYS A 175 -20.77 -16.97 26.29
C LYS A 175 -20.72 -17.97 27.43
N ALA A 176 -20.46 -17.50 28.64
CA ALA A 176 -20.50 -18.32 29.84
C ALA A 176 -21.92 -18.87 30.09
N LYS A 177 -22.04 -20.17 30.32
CA LYS A 177 -23.27 -20.87 30.70
C LYS A 177 -22.96 -21.85 31.85
N GLY A 178 -23.20 -21.42 33.08
CA GLY A 178 -22.74 -22.14 34.26
C GLY A 178 -21.21 -22.23 34.26
N ASN A 179 -20.66 -23.44 34.42
CA ASN A 179 -19.21 -23.69 34.37
C ASN A 179 -18.68 -24.01 32.96
N ALA A 180 -19.51 -23.85 31.92
CA ALA A 180 -19.15 -24.18 30.54
C ALA A 180 -19.23 -22.95 29.62
N TRP A 181 -18.56 -23.06 28.47
CA TRP A 181 -18.63 -22.09 27.38
C TRP A 181 -19.59 -22.59 26.31
N LYS A 182 -20.58 -21.78 25.92
CA LYS A 182 -21.48 -22.06 24.80
C LYS A 182 -21.16 -21.11 23.65
N GLU A 183 -20.98 -21.64 22.44
CA GLU A 183 -20.81 -20.81 21.23
C GLU A 183 -22.05 -19.90 21.08
N GLU A 184 -21.81 -18.60 20.94
CA GLU A 184 -22.84 -17.57 20.77
C GLU A 184 -22.83 -17.03 19.34
N ARG A 185 -21.64 -16.81 18.78
CA ARG A 185 -21.48 -16.25 17.44
C ARG A 185 -20.18 -16.73 16.79
N ARG A 186 -20.25 -16.91 15.48
CA ARG A 186 -19.11 -17.18 14.60
C ARG A 186 -19.02 -16.09 13.54
N ILE A 187 -17.82 -15.53 13.36
CA ILE A 187 -17.55 -14.50 12.37
C ILE A 187 -16.61 -15.13 11.33
N PRO A 188 -17.12 -15.43 10.12
CA PRO A 188 -16.32 -16.08 9.09
C PRO A 188 -15.11 -15.26 8.66
N LEU A 189 -13.97 -15.92 8.44
CA LEU A 189 -12.86 -15.29 7.74
C LEU A 189 -13.24 -15.11 6.26
N VAL A 190 -13.19 -13.87 5.78
CA VAL A 190 -13.56 -13.55 4.41
C VAL A 190 -12.31 -13.46 3.54
N GLN A 191 -12.29 -14.22 2.46
CA GLN A 191 -11.32 -14.10 1.38
C GLN A 191 -12.03 -13.67 0.08
N LYS A 192 -11.63 -12.53 -0.48
CA LYS A 192 -12.21 -11.98 -1.73
C LYS A 192 -11.11 -11.63 -2.72
N PRO A 193 -11.34 -11.78 -4.05
CA PRO A 193 -10.40 -11.29 -5.05
C PRO A 193 -10.11 -9.80 -4.83
N ASN A 194 -8.83 -9.42 -4.90
CA ASN A 194 -8.41 -8.04 -4.82
C ASN A 194 -8.32 -7.42 -6.21
N SER A 195 -8.82 -6.20 -6.37
CA SER A 195 -8.67 -5.42 -7.59
C SER A 195 -7.23 -4.93 -7.83
N ILE A 196 -6.36 -4.97 -6.82
CA ILE A 196 -4.94 -4.65 -6.96
C ILE A 196 -4.21 -5.92 -7.47
N PRO A 197 -3.65 -5.90 -8.70
CA PRO A 197 -2.89 -7.02 -9.21
C PRO A 197 -1.61 -7.23 -8.40
N GLY A 198 -1.24 -8.49 -8.17
CA GLY A 198 0.06 -8.85 -7.60
C GLY A 198 1.22 -8.56 -8.53
N ALA A 199 2.46 -8.75 -8.05
CA ALA A 199 3.67 -8.58 -8.86
C ALA A 199 3.72 -9.50 -10.10
N SER A 200 2.99 -10.62 -10.06
CA SER A 200 2.82 -11.57 -11.19
C SER A 200 1.81 -11.10 -12.24
N GLY A 201 1.08 -10.01 -11.99
CA GLY A 201 -0.06 -9.57 -12.80
C GLY A 201 -1.34 -10.38 -12.57
N LYS A 202 -1.32 -11.42 -11.73
CA LYS A 202 -2.52 -12.18 -11.34
C LYS A 202 -3.27 -11.52 -10.18
N THR A 203 -4.54 -11.87 -10.06
CA THR A 203 -5.44 -11.35 -9.03
C THR A 203 -5.01 -11.82 -7.65
N GLY A 204 -4.72 -10.87 -6.76
CA GLY A 204 -4.46 -11.13 -5.34
C GLY A 204 -5.74 -11.36 -4.54
N TYR A 205 -5.61 -11.41 -3.22
CA TYR A 205 -6.74 -11.59 -2.31
C TYR A 205 -6.75 -10.58 -1.17
N LEU A 206 -7.95 -10.15 -0.81
CA LEU A 206 -8.26 -9.48 0.45
C LEU A 206 -8.64 -10.55 1.47
N ILE A 207 -8.03 -10.51 2.66
CA ILE A 207 -8.29 -11.44 3.76
C ILE A 207 -8.57 -10.62 5.03
N GLY A 208 -9.71 -10.87 5.69
CA GLY A 208 -10.11 -10.19 6.91
C GLY A 208 -11.52 -10.53 7.35
N TYR A 209 -12.06 -9.79 8.32
CA TYR A 209 -13.41 -10.00 8.86
C TYR A 209 -14.37 -8.88 8.43
N GLN A 210 -15.67 -9.19 8.37
CA GLN A 210 -16.71 -8.24 8.04
C GLN A 210 -17.78 -8.19 9.13
N ASN A 211 -18.32 -7.01 9.39
CA ASN A 211 -19.42 -6.82 10.34
C ASN A 211 -20.78 -7.27 9.75
N GLY A 212 -21.85 -7.17 10.54
CA GLY A 212 -23.20 -7.63 10.16
C GLY A 212 -23.82 -6.93 8.93
N ILE A 213 -23.23 -5.84 8.45
CA ILE A 213 -23.62 -5.14 7.21
C ILE A 213 -22.57 -5.27 6.10
N ILE A 214 -21.67 -6.26 6.23
CA ILE A 214 -20.68 -6.68 5.21
C ILE A 214 -19.58 -5.61 4.98
N GLN A 215 -19.36 -4.74 5.96
CA GLN A 215 -18.23 -3.80 5.93
C GLN A 215 -17.02 -4.42 6.63
N TRP A 216 -15.82 -4.14 6.13
CA TRP A 216 -14.58 -4.58 6.77
C TRP A 216 -14.47 -4.02 8.19
N ASP A 217 -14.03 -4.87 9.12
CA ASP A 217 -13.89 -4.54 10.53
C ASP A 217 -12.74 -5.36 11.13
N GLY A 218 -11.80 -4.68 11.78
CA GLY A 218 -10.52 -5.27 12.22
C GLY A 218 -9.43 -5.23 11.14
N LEU A 219 -8.48 -6.17 11.23
CA LEU A 219 -7.35 -6.26 10.30
C LEU A 219 -7.83 -6.72 8.91
N LEU A 220 -7.47 -5.94 7.89
CA LEU A 220 -7.59 -6.30 6.48
C LEU A 220 -6.19 -6.38 5.86
N ILE A 221 -5.85 -7.54 5.31
CA ILE A 221 -4.63 -7.72 4.54
C ILE A 221 -4.95 -7.91 3.06
N SER A 222 -4.06 -7.40 2.23
CA SER A 222 -3.98 -7.74 0.82
C SER A 222 -2.74 -8.57 0.58
N VAL A 223 -2.90 -9.67 -0.16
CA VAL A 223 -1.81 -10.50 -0.64
C VAL A 223 -1.87 -10.64 -2.15
N ASP A 224 -0.74 -10.92 -2.80
CA ASP A 224 -0.73 -11.35 -4.20
C ASP A 224 -1.19 -12.82 -4.36
N ASP A 225 -1.13 -13.33 -5.58
CA ASP A 225 -1.49 -14.71 -5.93
C ASP A 225 -0.58 -15.77 -5.28
N LYS A 226 0.57 -15.36 -4.73
CA LYS A 226 1.54 -16.21 -4.05
C LYS A 226 1.52 -16.02 -2.52
N GLY A 227 0.62 -15.18 -2.00
CA GLY A 227 0.53 -14.90 -0.57
C GLY A 227 1.49 -13.82 -0.06
N ALA A 228 2.25 -13.15 -0.94
CA ALA A 228 3.11 -12.05 -0.52
C ALA A 228 2.28 -10.83 -0.14
N LEU A 229 2.58 -10.20 0.99
CA LEU A 229 1.87 -9.03 1.49
C LEU A 229 2.03 -7.84 0.54
N LEU A 230 0.91 -7.23 0.17
CA LEU A 230 0.84 -6.01 -0.63
C LEU A 230 0.38 -4.81 0.22
N ARG A 231 -0.54 -5.05 1.16
CA ARG A 231 -1.10 -4.02 2.05
C ARG A 231 -1.58 -4.62 3.37
N GLN A 232 -1.49 -3.84 4.45
CA GLN A 232 -2.13 -4.09 5.73
C GLN A 232 -2.81 -2.81 6.21
N ALA A 233 -4.07 -2.91 6.66
CA ALA A 233 -4.78 -1.78 7.26
C ALA A 233 -5.82 -2.27 8.27
N TYR A 234 -6.11 -1.46 9.27
CA TYR A 234 -7.19 -1.71 10.21
C TYR A 234 -8.45 -0.92 9.82
N PHE A 235 -9.60 -1.52 10.05
CA PHE A 235 -10.90 -0.92 9.84
C PHE A 235 -11.72 -0.95 11.12
N GLN A 236 -12.53 0.08 11.33
CA GLN A 236 -13.53 0.15 12.36
C GLN A 236 -14.83 0.65 11.73
N ASN A 237 -15.90 -0.14 11.80
CA ASN A 237 -17.20 0.20 11.21
C ASN A 237 -17.09 0.58 9.71
N GLY A 238 -16.29 -0.18 8.95
CA GLY A 238 -16.09 0.06 7.52
C GLY A 238 -15.19 1.24 7.16
N ARG A 239 -14.68 1.99 8.15
CA ARG A 239 -13.74 3.09 7.93
C ARG A 239 -12.33 2.66 8.31
N ARG A 240 -11.35 3.02 7.49
CA ARG A 240 -9.94 2.80 7.85
C ARG A 240 -9.64 3.54 9.15
N SER A 241 -8.95 2.86 10.07
CA SER A 241 -8.52 3.39 11.35
C SER A 241 -7.06 3.03 11.60
N GLY A 242 -6.29 3.97 12.13
CA GLY A 242 -4.90 3.75 12.53
C GLY A 242 -3.93 3.63 11.35
N THR A 243 -2.91 2.79 11.52
CA THR A 243 -1.79 2.67 10.57
C THR A 243 -2.14 1.78 9.37
N GLU A 244 -1.77 2.25 8.19
CA GLU A 244 -1.74 1.46 6.95
C GLU A 244 -0.30 1.28 6.49
N LEU A 245 0.02 0.07 6.01
CA LEU A 245 1.31 -0.29 5.44
C LEU A 245 1.10 -0.83 4.04
N ASN A 246 1.83 -0.28 3.07
CA ASN A 246 1.96 -0.79 1.71
C ASN A 246 3.35 -1.39 1.53
N TYR A 247 3.49 -2.40 0.66
CA TYR A 247 4.74 -3.14 0.50
C TYR A 247 5.25 -3.10 -0.95
N HIS A 248 6.57 -3.06 -1.08
CA HIS A 248 7.28 -3.35 -2.32
C HIS A 248 7.28 -4.86 -2.60
N PRO A 249 7.49 -5.29 -3.87
CA PRO A 249 7.60 -6.72 -4.21
C PRO A 249 8.71 -7.49 -3.47
N ASN A 250 9.75 -6.80 -2.97
CA ASN A 250 10.80 -7.41 -2.15
C ASN A 250 10.39 -7.61 -0.68
N GLY A 251 9.16 -7.25 -0.31
CA GLY A 251 8.61 -7.39 1.04
C GLY A 251 8.95 -6.24 2.00
N ALA A 252 9.73 -5.24 1.58
CA ALA A 252 9.95 -4.03 2.35
C ALA A 252 8.72 -3.12 2.30
N VAL A 253 8.45 -2.37 3.37
CA VAL A 253 7.41 -1.34 3.40
C VAL A 253 7.74 -0.27 2.37
N SER A 254 6.82 -0.04 1.43
CA SER A 254 6.90 1.04 0.44
C SER A 254 6.31 2.34 0.98
N GLU A 255 5.28 2.24 1.81
CA GLU A 255 4.64 3.40 2.42
C GLU A 255 3.99 3.03 3.75
N LYS A 256 4.12 3.91 4.74
CA LYS A 256 3.43 3.86 6.01
C LYS A 256 2.56 5.11 6.14
N ILE A 257 1.27 4.92 6.34
CA ILE A 257 0.29 6.00 6.53
C ILE A 257 -0.20 5.95 7.96
N GLU A 258 0.08 6.98 8.74
CA GLU A 258 -0.32 7.12 10.13
C GLU A 258 -1.48 8.10 10.25
N GLU A 259 -2.46 7.74 11.07
CA GLU A 259 -3.63 8.57 11.34
C GLU A 259 -3.43 9.45 12.57
N TYR A 260 -3.69 10.74 12.39
CA TYR A 260 -3.81 11.75 13.44
C TYR A 260 -5.23 12.33 13.40
N GLU A 261 -5.60 13.18 14.37
CA GLU A 261 -6.97 13.69 14.49
C GLU A 261 -7.48 14.34 13.19
N GLU A 262 -6.72 15.27 12.62
CA GLU A 262 -7.15 16.08 11.46
C GLU A 262 -6.50 15.68 10.12
N LYS A 263 -5.47 14.83 10.16
CA LYS A 263 -4.66 14.50 8.99
C LYS A 263 -4.10 13.09 9.04
N TYR A 264 -3.59 12.64 7.91
CA TYR A 264 -2.69 11.50 7.81
C TYR A 264 -1.27 12.01 7.56
N VAL A 265 -0.28 11.26 8.05
CA VAL A 265 1.13 11.46 7.65
C VAL A 265 1.58 10.20 6.94
N ALA A 266 2.03 10.36 5.70
CA ALA A 266 2.55 9.27 4.89
C ALA A 266 4.07 9.41 4.77
N THR A 267 4.79 8.35 5.13
CA THR A 267 6.22 8.19 4.85
C THR A 267 6.39 7.11 3.80
N ALA A 268 7.06 7.44 2.70
CA ALA A 268 7.33 6.52 1.60
C ALA A 268 8.84 6.21 1.51
N TRP A 269 9.17 5.00 1.07
CA TRP A 269 10.54 4.53 0.86
C TRP A 269 10.72 3.98 -0.55
N TYR A 270 11.93 4.11 -1.08
CA TYR A 270 12.40 3.31 -2.20
C TYR A 270 12.57 1.85 -1.78
N SER A 271 12.61 0.94 -2.75
CA SER A 271 12.75 -0.51 -2.49
C SER A 271 14.05 -0.90 -1.79
N ASN A 272 15.09 -0.07 -1.86
CA ASN A 272 16.35 -0.26 -1.14
C ASN A 272 16.31 0.24 0.33
N GLY A 273 15.20 0.82 0.78
CA GLY A 273 15.02 1.34 2.13
C GLY A 273 15.40 2.81 2.33
N GLN A 274 15.84 3.52 1.29
CA GLN A 274 16.01 4.98 1.34
C GLN A 274 14.64 5.65 1.51
N VAL A 275 14.50 6.56 2.48
CA VAL A 275 13.29 7.39 2.58
C VAL A 275 13.15 8.22 1.30
N GLN A 276 11.96 8.21 0.72
CA GLN A 276 11.65 8.94 -0.51
C GLN A 276 10.92 10.24 -0.20
N GLN A 277 9.86 10.17 0.61
CA GLN A 277 8.99 11.32 0.83
C GLN A 277 8.29 11.24 2.17
N ILE A 278 8.07 12.39 2.79
CA ILE A 278 7.16 12.56 3.92
C ILE A 278 6.13 13.62 3.52
N ARG A 279 4.83 13.30 3.63
CA ARG A 279 3.74 14.24 3.33
C ARG A 279 2.62 14.16 4.35
N ALA A 280 1.95 15.28 4.55
CA ALA A 280 0.71 15.39 5.31
C ALA A 280 -0.48 15.45 4.35
N ILE A 281 -1.51 14.66 4.63
CA ILE A 281 -2.73 14.54 3.82
C ILE A 281 -3.88 14.94 4.74
N ALA A 282 -4.59 16.04 4.45
CA ALA A 282 -5.71 16.42 5.29
C ALA A 282 -6.85 15.40 5.15
N LYS A 283 -7.58 15.17 6.25
CA LYS A 283 -8.79 14.35 6.16
C LYS A 283 -9.85 15.10 5.34
N PRO A 284 -10.51 14.44 4.37
CA PRO A 284 -11.54 15.08 3.58
C PRO A 284 -12.69 15.52 4.50
N LYS A 285 -13.10 16.78 4.40
CA LYS A 285 -14.28 17.31 5.07
C LYS A 285 -15.43 17.41 4.06
N PRO A 286 -16.67 17.03 4.43
CA PRO A 286 -17.79 16.97 3.49
C PRO A 286 -18.09 18.26 2.71
N THR A 287 -17.69 19.42 3.25
CA THR A 287 -18.01 20.75 2.74
C THR A 287 -16.81 21.51 2.17
N GLU A 288 -15.61 20.94 2.22
CA GLU A 288 -14.39 21.60 1.73
C GLU A 288 -13.91 20.92 0.43
N SER A 289 -13.42 21.73 -0.51
CA SER A 289 -12.72 21.23 -1.69
C SER A 289 -11.53 20.37 -1.25
N LEU A 290 -11.16 19.37 -2.08
CA LEU A 290 -9.99 18.55 -1.82
C LEU A 290 -8.76 19.44 -1.58
N THR A 291 -8.24 19.43 -0.36
CA THR A 291 -7.02 20.15 0.01
C THR A 291 -5.83 19.41 -0.60
N PRO A 292 -4.95 20.09 -1.34
CA PRO A 292 -3.74 19.46 -1.88
C PRO A 292 -2.88 18.84 -0.77
N ASP A 293 -2.23 17.72 -1.07
CA ASP A 293 -1.23 17.12 -0.19
C ASP A 293 -0.12 18.14 0.13
N HIS A 294 0.31 18.16 1.39
CA HIS A 294 1.38 19.03 1.86
C HIS A 294 2.67 18.22 2.03
N VAL A 295 3.60 18.35 1.08
CA VAL A 295 4.89 17.65 1.10
C VAL A 295 5.83 18.32 2.08
N LEU A 296 6.37 17.56 3.04
CA LEU A 296 7.32 18.07 4.04
C LEU A 296 8.76 17.90 3.56
N SER A 297 9.07 16.70 3.06
CA SER A 297 10.42 16.38 2.60
C SER A 297 10.39 15.39 1.44
N PHE A 298 11.40 15.48 0.58
CA PHE A 298 11.62 14.56 -0.53
C PHE A 298 13.12 14.35 -0.74
N TRP A 299 13.50 13.09 -0.95
CA TRP A 299 14.86 12.67 -1.29
C TRP A 299 14.83 11.88 -2.58
N ASP A 300 15.92 11.95 -3.34
CA ASP A 300 16.15 10.97 -4.41
C ASP A 300 16.66 9.63 -3.87
N SER A 301 16.81 8.64 -4.74
CA SER A 301 17.28 7.29 -4.37
C SER A 301 18.75 7.25 -3.90
N THR A 302 19.51 8.32 -4.10
CA THR A 302 20.88 8.48 -3.59
C THR A 302 20.91 9.04 -2.17
N GLY A 303 19.75 9.48 -1.66
CA GLY A 303 19.61 10.10 -0.35
C GLY A 303 19.91 11.59 -0.34
N HIS A 304 20.03 12.22 -1.51
CA HIS A 304 20.12 13.68 -1.60
C HIS A 304 18.74 14.28 -1.36
N GLN A 305 18.63 15.12 -0.33
CA GLN A 305 17.37 15.79 0.01
C GLN A 305 17.12 16.95 -0.94
N LEU A 306 16.11 16.82 -1.78
CA LEU A 306 15.76 17.82 -2.80
C LEU A 306 14.61 18.74 -2.38
N VAL A 307 13.79 18.30 -1.41
CA VAL A 307 12.78 19.14 -0.74
C VAL A 307 13.00 19.04 0.75
N LYS A 308 13.14 20.19 1.41
CA LYS A 308 13.32 20.32 2.85
C LYS A 308 12.33 21.36 3.38
N ASP A 309 11.62 21.01 4.44
CA ASP A 309 10.62 21.86 5.09
C ASP A 309 9.60 22.41 4.08
N GLY A 310 9.20 21.56 3.13
CA GLY A 310 8.24 21.86 2.06
C GLY A 310 8.77 22.72 0.91
N ASN A 311 10.07 23.01 0.86
CA ASN A 311 10.67 23.86 -0.15
C ASN A 311 11.74 23.13 -0.96
N GLY A 312 11.70 23.24 -2.29
CA GLY A 312 12.70 22.68 -3.19
C GLY A 312 12.11 22.05 -4.45
N ARG A 313 12.95 21.45 -5.28
CA ARG A 313 12.56 20.87 -6.58
C ARG A 313 12.53 19.36 -6.50
N ALA A 314 11.39 18.75 -6.70
CA ALA A 314 11.26 17.29 -6.72
C ALA A 314 11.35 16.72 -8.14
N ILE A 315 11.87 15.49 -8.25
CA ILE A 315 11.87 14.70 -9.49
C ILE A 315 11.45 13.26 -9.16
N TYR A 316 10.20 12.95 -9.43
CA TYR A 316 9.64 11.61 -9.29
C TYR A 316 9.97 10.78 -10.52
N ARG A 317 10.34 9.52 -10.31
CA ARG A 317 10.55 8.52 -11.35
C ARG A 317 9.81 7.25 -10.96
N ARG A 318 9.03 6.69 -11.89
CA ARG A 318 8.22 5.48 -11.66
C ARG A 318 8.26 4.62 -12.91
N ASP A 319 8.45 3.32 -12.74
CA ASP A 319 8.27 2.40 -13.85
C ASP A 319 6.77 2.17 -14.08
N THR A 320 6.28 2.53 -15.26
CA THR A 320 4.88 2.44 -15.66
C THR A 320 4.74 1.69 -16.99
N ARG A 321 3.51 1.48 -17.45
CA ARG A 321 3.25 1.03 -18.82
C ARG A 321 3.29 2.24 -19.76
N SER A 322 3.77 2.05 -20.99
CA SER A 322 3.71 3.08 -22.01
C SER A 322 2.27 3.55 -22.21
N TYR A 323 2.10 4.84 -22.48
CA TYR A 323 0.79 5.41 -22.79
C TYR A 323 0.32 4.95 -24.18
N ALA A 324 1.24 4.82 -25.14
CA ALA A 324 0.94 4.43 -26.51
C ALA A 324 0.84 2.91 -26.70
N ASP A 325 1.61 2.13 -25.93
CA ASP A 325 1.65 0.67 -26.02
C ASP A 325 1.65 0.03 -24.63
N THR A 326 0.45 -0.26 -24.10
CA THR A 326 0.30 -0.78 -22.73
C THR A 326 0.95 -2.13 -22.47
N THR A 327 1.49 -2.80 -23.49
CA THR A 327 2.31 -4.02 -23.38
C THR A 327 3.76 -3.73 -23.02
N LYS A 328 4.25 -2.51 -23.29
CA LYS A 328 5.61 -2.07 -23.00
C LYS A 328 5.71 -1.34 -21.66
N ARG A 329 6.88 -1.45 -21.03
CA ARG A 329 7.24 -0.72 -19.82
C ARG A 329 8.09 0.49 -20.19
N THR A 330 7.89 1.60 -19.49
CA THR A 330 8.69 2.83 -19.63
C THR A 330 8.77 3.55 -18.29
N THR A 331 9.63 4.56 -18.19
CA THR A 331 9.75 5.40 -17.00
C THR A 331 8.89 6.64 -17.15
N TYR A 332 7.97 6.85 -16.22
CA TYR A 332 7.30 8.14 -16.04
C TYR A 332 8.13 9.03 -15.13
N ILE A 333 8.38 10.25 -15.58
CA ILE A 333 9.16 11.26 -14.88
C ILE A 333 8.26 12.47 -14.65
N GLU A 334 8.17 12.93 -13.41
CA GLU A 334 7.44 14.14 -13.05
C GLU A 334 8.31 15.04 -12.20
N GLN A 335 8.32 16.33 -12.49
CA GLN A 335 9.17 17.27 -11.80
C GLN A 335 8.53 18.65 -11.67
N GLY A 336 8.91 19.35 -10.61
CA GLY A 336 8.48 20.71 -10.35
C GLY A 336 8.93 21.16 -8.97
N SER A 337 8.53 22.37 -8.62
CA SER A 337 8.92 22.98 -7.34
C SER A 337 7.80 22.88 -6.33
N TYR A 338 8.19 22.63 -5.08
CA TYR A 338 7.35 22.81 -3.92
C TYR A 338 7.73 24.12 -3.22
N VAL A 339 6.70 24.86 -2.80
CA VAL A 339 6.81 26.03 -1.91
C VAL A 339 5.81 25.83 -0.78
N ASN A 340 6.30 25.86 0.47
CA ASN A 340 5.50 25.55 1.67
C ASN A 340 4.68 24.26 1.51
N GLY A 341 5.32 23.23 0.95
CA GLY A 341 4.76 21.89 0.75
C GLY A 341 3.75 21.74 -0.38
N PHE A 342 3.42 22.82 -1.08
CA PHE A 342 2.47 22.80 -2.20
C PHE A 342 3.19 22.89 -3.53
N LYS A 343 2.67 22.18 -4.54
CA LYS A 343 3.13 22.34 -5.93
C LYS A 343 3.01 23.82 -6.33
N GLN A 344 4.08 24.39 -6.87
CA GLN A 344 4.15 25.79 -7.29
C GLN A 344 4.83 25.92 -8.65
N GLY A 345 4.29 26.82 -9.48
CA GLY A 345 4.80 27.11 -10.82
C GLY A 345 4.58 25.96 -11.77
N VAL A 346 5.43 25.91 -12.80
CA VAL A 346 5.37 24.89 -13.83
C VAL A 346 5.80 23.51 -13.32
N TRP A 347 4.88 22.56 -13.41
CA TRP A 347 5.11 21.13 -13.24
C TRP A 347 5.07 20.43 -14.58
N GLN A 348 6.00 19.51 -14.81
CA GLN A 348 6.10 18.76 -16.06
C GLN A 348 6.12 17.27 -15.77
N GLY A 349 5.30 16.52 -16.50
CA GLY A 349 5.35 15.07 -16.51
C GLY A 349 5.59 14.55 -17.92
N ARG A 350 6.39 13.49 -18.05
CA ARG A 350 6.66 12.85 -19.33
C ARG A 350 6.92 11.37 -19.18
N TYR A 351 6.53 10.61 -20.19
CA TYR A 351 6.94 9.23 -20.38
C TYR A 351 8.25 9.22 -21.17
N ALA A 352 9.24 8.45 -20.72
CA ALA A 352 10.58 8.45 -21.30
C ALA A 352 10.63 7.94 -22.75
N ASP A 353 9.59 7.20 -23.18
CA ASP A 353 9.41 6.73 -24.56
C ASP A 353 8.72 7.77 -25.46
N GLY A 354 8.39 8.96 -24.94
CA GLY A 354 7.71 10.02 -25.67
C GLY A 354 6.21 9.79 -25.88
N SER A 355 5.64 8.72 -25.32
CA SER A 355 4.23 8.37 -25.55
C SER A 355 3.22 9.37 -24.99
N TYR A 356 3.62 10.17 -24.00
CA TYR A 356 2.77 11.19 -23.39
C TYR A 356 3.62 12.20 -22.61
N SER A 357 3.24 13.47 -22.65
CA SER A 357 3.80 14.49 -21.76
C SER A 357 2.79 15.58 -21.43
N TYR A 358 3.03 16.32 -20.36
CA TYR A 358 2.24 17.47 -20.00
C TYR A 358 3.07 18.52 -19.29
N GLU A 359 2.54 19.74 -19.30
CA GLU A 359 3.00 20.88 -18.54
C GLU A 359 1.78 21.54 -17.87
N GLU A 360 1.85 21.75 -16.56
CA GLU A 360 0.77 22.28 -15.73
C GLU A 360 1.30 23.43 -14.87
N GLU A 361 0.58 24.55 -14.85
CA GLU A 361 0.87 25.68 -13.97
C GLU A 361 0.12 25.49 -12.65
N TYR A 362 0.85 25.50 -11.54
CA TYR A 362 0.31 25.34 -10.19
C TYR A 362 0.48 26.59 -9.34
N ASP A 363 -0.52 26.89 -8.54
CA ASP A 363 -0.46 27.88 -7.48
C ASP A 363 -1.03 27.29 -6.20
N LYS A 364 -0.20 27.20 -5.16
CA LYS A 364 -0.54 26.61 -3.86
C LYS A 364 -1.20 25.23 -3.99
N GLY A 365 -0.65 24.38 -4.87
CA GLY A 365 -1.10 23.01 -5.05
C GLY A 365 -2.33 22.86 -5.94
N ILE A 366 -2.93 23.97 -6.39
CA ILE A 366 -4.08 23.98 -7.29
C ILE A 366 -3.59 24.21 -8.71
N SER A 367 -3.93 23.30 -9.63
CA SER A 367 -3.65 23.48 -11.05
C SER A 367 -4.52 24.62 -11.60
N ARG A 368 -3.90 25.56 -12.31
CA ARG A 368 -4.56 26.71 -12.96
C ARG A 368 -4.84 26.45 -14.42
N SER A 369 -3.90 25.80 -15.09
CA SER A 369 -3.98 25.42 -16.50
C SER A 369 -2.95 24.36 -16.81
N GLY A 370 -3.17 23.61 -17.88
CA GLY A 370 -2.17 22.72 -18.43
C GLY A 370 -2.34 22.51 -19.93
N LYS A 371 -1.26 21.98 -20.51
CA LYS A 371 -1.24 21.43 -21.86
C LYS A 371 -0.67 20.03 -21.80
N ALA A 372 -1.27 19.11 -22.53
CA ALA A 372 -0.77 17.75 -22.70
C ALA A 372 -0.48 17.48 -24.18
N LEU A 373 0.53 16.66 -24.44
CA LEU A 373 0.86 16.15 -25.77
C LEU A 373 0.53 14.65 -25.79
N SER A 374 -0.44 14.27 -26.63
CA SER A 374 -0.82 12.86 -26.81
C SER A 374 0.19 12.11 -27.67
N ALA A 375 0.06 10.78 -27.72
CA ALA A 375 0.90 9.92 -28.55
C ALA A 375 0.81 10.26 -30.05
N GLU A 376 -0.36 10.76 -30.49
CA GLU A 376 -0.65 11.17 -31.85
C GLU A 376 -0.14 12.59 -32.17
N GLY A 377 0.51 13.26 -31.21
CA GLY A 377 1.05 14.62 -31.39
C GLY A 377 0.01 15.73 -31.20
N ASN A 378 -1.20 15.41 -30.72
CA ASN A 378 -2.22 16.41 -30.45
C ASN A 378 -1.90 17.17 -29.15
N VAL A 379 -1.99 18.50 -29.21
CA VAL A 379 -1.87 19.36 -28.02
C VAL A 379 -3.26 19.60 -27.44
N LEU A 380 -3.48 19.17 -26.20
CA LEU A 380 -4.74 19.31 -25.47
C LEU A 380 -4.57 20.34 -24.36
N TYR A 381 -5.35 21.41 -24.39
CA TYR A 381 -5.38 22.45 -23.36
C TYR A 381 -6.53 22.21 -22.38
N TYR A 382 -6.29 22.44 -21.09
CA TYR A 382 -7.29 22.25 -20.04
C TYR A 382 -7.03 23.20 -18.86
N THR A 383 -8.10 23.51 -18.13
CA THR A 383 -8.05 24.28 -16.87
C THR A 383 -8.33 23.41 -15.64
N VAL A 384 -8.79 22.17 -15.87
CA VAL A 384 -9.07 21.18 -14.83
C VAL A 384 -8.37 19.89 -15.20
N VAL A 385 -7.52 19.39 -14.31
CA VAL A 385 -6.71 18.18 -14.56
C VAL A 385 -7.59 16.94 -14.67
N GLU A 386 -8.59 16.81 -13.81
CA GLU A 386 -9.49 15.64 -13.78
C GLU A 386 -10.95 16.09 -13.65
N LYS A 387 -11.83 15.58 -14.52
CA LYS A 387 -13.27 15.80 -14.47
C LYS A 387 -13.97 14.44 -14.39
N GLN A 388 -14.80 14.25 -13.36
CA GLN A 388 -15.63 13.06 -13.25
C GLN A 388 -16.67 13.00 -14.38
N PRO A 389 -17.10 11.80 -14.82
CA PRO A 389 -18.22 11.67 -15.71
C PRO A 389 -19.49 12.29 -15.11
N GLU A 390 -20.32 12.87 -15.95
CA GLU A 390 -21.53 13.56 -15.52
C GLU A 390 -22.70 13.18 -16.41
N PHE A 391 -23.84 12.80 -15.81
CA PHE A 391 -25.05 12.55 -16.59
C PHE A 391 -25.49 13.86 -17.27
N LYS A 392 -25.88 13.81 -18.55
CA LYS A 392 -26.31 14.99 -19.30
C LYS A 392 -27.54 15.60 -18.61
N GLY A 393 -27.42 16.85 -18.17
CA GLY A 393 -28.43 17.51 -17.33
C GLY A 393 -28.24 17.34 -15.81
N GLY A 394 -27.12 16.76 -15.38
CA GLY A 394 -26.74 16.62 -13.98
C GLY A 394 -27.51 15.53 -13.23
N MET A 395 -27.32 15.50 -11.91
CA MET A 395 -27.94 14.49 -11.03
C MET A 395 -29.46 14.60 -10.96
N GLN A 396 -30.03 15.78 -11.17
CA GLN A 396 -31.47 15.97 -11.23
C GLN A 396 -32.08 15.27 -12.45
N ALA A 397 -31.47 15.44 -13.64
CA ALA A 397 -31.91 14.76 -14.85
C ALA A 397 -31.73 13.23 -14.75
N LEU A 398 -30.67 12.78 -14.08
CA LEU A 398 -30.49 11.35 -13.78
C LEU A 398 -31.65 10.84 -12.90
N GLY A 399 -31.99 11.55 -11.83
CA GLY A 399 -33.10 11.19 -10.95
C GLY A 399 -34.44 11.10 -11.69
N GLN A 400 -34.73 12.08 -12.55
CA GLN A 400 -35.93 12.09 -13.39
C GLN A 400 -35.94 10.91 -14.38
N PHE A 401 -34.81 10.66 -15.05
CA PHE A 401 -34.67 9.52 -15.95
C PHE A 401 -34.91 8.18 -15.23
N LEU A 402 -34.31 8.01 -14.05
CA LEU A 402 -34.52 6.81 -13.24
C LEU A 402 -35.99 6.69 -12.83
N SER A 403 -36.61 7.74 -12.29
CA SER A 403 -38.01 7.69 -11.85
C SER A 403 -39.02 7.38 -12.96
N SER A 404 -38.75 7.82 -14.19
CA SER A 404 -39.63 7.59 -15.34
C SER A 404 -39.40 6.26 -16.04
N THR A 405 -38.21 5.67 -15.86
CA THR A 405 -37.81 4.44 -16.56
C THR A 405 -37.82 3.21 -15.65
N LEU A 406 -37.74 3.39 -14.33
CA LEU A 406 -37.67 2.32 -13.33
C LEU A 406 -39.05 1.70 -13.10
N HIS A 407 -39.18 0.41 -13.36
CA HIS A 407 -40.39 -0.36 -13.13
C HIS A 407 -40.23 -1.22 -11.89
N TYR A 408 -41.13 -1.10 -10.92
CA TYR A 408 -41.08 -1.95 -9.74
C TYR A 408 -41.53 -3.38 -10.10
N PRO A 409 -40.68 -4.42 -9.92
CA PRO A 409 -41.05 -5.78 -10.27
C PRO A 409 -42.26 -6.29 -9.46
N PRO A 410 -43.24 -6.97 -10.10
CA PRO A 410 -44.44 -7.47 -9.41
C PRO A 410 -44.12 -8.41 -8.23
N ASP A 411 -43.08 -9.23 -8.34
CA ASP A 411 -42.66 -10.15 -7.27
C ASP A 411 -42.16 -9.40 -6.05
N ALA A 412 -41.36 -8.34 -6.27
CA ALA A 412 -40.89 -7.47 -5.21
C ALA A 412 -42.05 -6.69 -4.56
N GLN A 413 -43.04 -6.27 -5.33
CA GLN A 413 -44.26 -5.63 -4.80
C GLN A 413 -45.06 -6.58 -3.91
N ARG A 414 -45.36 -7.79 -4.41
CA ARG A 414 -46.11 -8.82 -3.65
C ARG A 414 -45.40 -9.22 -2.37
N ALA A 415 -44.07 -9.34 -2.42
CA ALA A 415 -43.24 -9.69 -1.27
C ALA A 415 -42.92 -8.49 -0.35
N LYS A 416 -43.42 -7.30 -0.65
CA LYS A 416 -43.13 -6.04 0.06
C LYS A 416 -41.63 -5.74 0.22
N VAL A 417 -40.83 -6.15 -0.75
CA VAL A 417 -39.36 -6.03 -0.74
C VAL A 417 -38.97 -4.63 -1.15
N GLN A 418 -38.40 -3.86 -0.24
CA GLN A 418 -37.85 -2.51 -0.48
C GLN A 418 -36.34 -2.52 -0.22
N GLY A 419 -35.60 -1.59 -0.83
CA GLY A 419 -34.18 -1.46 -0.55
C GLY A 419 -33.39 -0.78 -1.66
N ARG A 420 -32.06 -0.95 -1.60
CA ARG A 420 -31.12 -0.33 -2.56
C ARG A 420 -30.35 -1.41 -3.30
N VAL A 421 -30.44 -1.36 -4.62
CA VAL A 421 -29.61 -2.17 -5.52
C VAL A 421 -28.41 -1.32 -5.95
N PHE A 422 -27.20 -1.84 -5.79
CA PHE A 422 -25.97 -1.16 -6.20
C PHE A 422 -25.47 -1.76 -7.51
N ILE A 423 -25.37 -0.93 -8.55
CA ILE A 423 -24.86 -1.34 -9.87
C ILE A 423 -23.49 -0.70 -10.09
N SER A 424 -22.52 -1.50 -10.53
CA SER A 424 -21.20 -1.04 -11.01
C SER A 424 -21.19 -1.12 -12.53
N PHE A 425 -20.69 -0.08 -13.19
CA PHE A 425 -20.51 -0.05 -14.63
C PHE A 425 -19.33 0.84 -15.01
N VAL A 426 -18.94 0.83 -16.28
CA VAL A 426 -17.91 1.72 -16.82
C VAL A 426 -18.56 2.69 -17.80
N ILE A 427 -18.29 3.97 -17.63
CA ILE A 427 -18.61 5.00 -18.62
C ILE A 427 -17.41 5.09 -19.55
N ASP A 428 -17.62 4.79 -20.83
CA ASP A 428 -16.58 4.83 -21.86
C ASP A 428 -16.28 6.27 -22.30
N THR A 429 -15.24 6.43 -23.11
CA THR A 429 -14.74 7.71 -23.64
C THR A 429 -15.75 8.47 -24.51
N ASP A 430 -16.78 7.80 -25.00
CA ASP A 430 -17.90 8.38 -25.76
C ASP A 430 -19.16 8.62 -24.90
N GLY A 431 -19.11 8.28 -23.61
CA GLY A 431 -20.26 8.37 -22.71
C GLY A 431 -21.22 7.17 -22.76
N SER A 432 -20.86 6.10 -23.48
CA SER A 432 -21.58 4.82 -23.45
C SER A 432 -21.35 4.08 -22.13
N VAL A 433 -22.30 3.20 -21.77
CA VAL A 433 -22.22 2.38 -20.56
C VAL A 433 -21.85 0.94 -20.94
N VAL A 434 -20.73 0.47 -20.43
CA VAL A 434 -20.20 -0.90 -20.64
C VAL A 434 -19.93 -1.60 -19.30
N ASP A 435 -19.74 -2.92 -19.34
CA ASP A 435 -19.37 -3.76 -18.17
C ASP A 435 -20.28 -3.60 -16.94
N ALA A 436 -21.59 -3.41 -17.17
CA ALA A 436 -22.56 -3.24 -16.09
C ALA A 436 -22.85 -4.55 -15.34
N GLN A 437 -22.73 -4.52 -14.01
CA GLN A 437 -22.93 -5.66 -13.11
C GLN A 437 -23.55 -5.25 -11.77
N VAL A 438 -24.27 -6.18 -11.14
CA VAL A 438 -24.87 -5.99 -9.81
C VAL A 438 -23.79 -6.21 -8.75
N LEU A 439 -23.50 -5.20 -7.93
CA LEU A 439 -22.61 -5.31 -6.77
C LEU A 439 -23.33 -5.85 -5.54
N LYS A 440 -24.54 -5.35 -5.30
CA LYS A 440 -25.39 -5.74 -4.17
C LYS A 440 -26.84 -5.63 -4.60
N GLY A 441 -27.52 -6.76 -4.62
CA GLY A 441 -28.93 -6.87 -4.96
C GLY A 441 -29.85 -6.95 -3.74
N ILE A 442 -31.16 -6.85 -3.99
CA ILE A 442 -32.22 -7.18 -3.03
C ILE A 442 -33.14 -8.31 -3.54
N GLY A 443 -32.88 -8.85 -4.74
CA GLY A 443 -33.59 -10.00 -5.29
C GLY A 443 -34.95 -9.66 -5.90
N PHE A 444 -35.81 -10.67 -6.09
CA PHE A 444 -37.21 -10.47 -6.53
C PHE A 444 -37.38 -9.68 -7.86
N GLY A 445 -36.41 -9.79 -8.76
CA GLY A 445 -36.42 -9.10 -10.06
C GLY A 445 -35.86 -7.67 -10.05
N THR A 446 -35.57 -7.09 -8.87
CA THR A 446 -35.10 -5.69 -8.77
C THR A 446 -33.70 -5.52 -9.32
N ASP A 447 -32.90 -6.58 -9.24
CA ASP A 447 -31.50 -6.56 -9.66
C ASP A 447 -31.39 -6.50 -11.19
N GLN A 448 -32.22 -7.30 -11.87
CA GLN A 448 -32.36 -7.31 -13.32
C GLN A 448 -32.90 -5.98 -13.82
N GLU A 449 -33.90 -5.43 -13.13
CA GLU A 449 -34.47 -4.14 -13.50
C GLU A 449 -33.46 -2.99 -13.32
N ALA A 450 -32.78 -2.93 -12.17
CA ALA A 450 -31.74 -1.94 -11.92
C ALA A 450 -30.66 -2.01 -13.01
N LEU A 451 -30.24 -3.22 -13.40
CA LEU A 451 -29.27 -3.42 -14.47
C LEU A 451 -29.80 -2.94 -15.83
N ARG A 452 -31.07 -3.20 -16.16
CA ARG A 452 -31.72 -2.73 -17.39
C ARG A 452 -31.74 -1.20 -17.46
N VAL A 453 -32.15 -0.55 -16.38
CA VAL A 453 -32.25 0.92 -16.32
C VAL A 453 -30.87 1.57 -16.44
N VAL A 454 -29.84 1.03 -15.77
CA VAL A 454 -28.47 1.52 -15.92
C VAL A 454 -27.99 1.40 -17.36
N LYS A 455 -28.22 0.26 -18.03
CA LYS A 455 -27.88 0.10 -19.45
C LYS A 455 -28.61 1.12 -20.34
N ALA A 456 -29.85 1.49 -19.99
CA ALA A 456 -30.62 2.50 -20.71
C ALA A 456 -30.07 3.94 -20.54
N THR A 457 -29.12 4.17 -19.62
CA THR A 457 -28.40 5.45 -19.51
C THR A 457 -27.25 5.58 -20.53
N SER A 458 -26.94 4.53 -21.30
CA SER A 458 -25.85 4.55 -22.29
C SER A 458 -25.99 5.71 -23.28
N GLY A 459 -24.91 6.44 -23.53
CA GLY A 459 -24.87 7.62 -24.41
C GLY A 459 -25.43 8.90 -23.77
N LYS A 460 -25.94 8.83 -22.54
CA LYS A 460 -26.47 9.98 -21.78
C LYS A 460 -25.46 10.55 -20.78
N TRP A 461 -24.21 10.11 -20.83
CA TRP A 461 -23.14 10.63 -19.98
C TRP A 461 -22.20 11.52 -20.78
N ASN A 462 -21.67 12.55 -20.14
CA ASN A 462 -20.42 13.18 -20.52
C ASN A 462 -19.29 12.29 -19.95
N PRO A 463 -18.28 11.92 -20.75
CA PRO A 463 -17.20 11.06 -20.30
C PRO A 463 -16.38 11.75 -19.20
N GLY A 464 -15.66 10.93 -18.43
CA GLY A 464 -14.61 11.45 -17.56
C GLY A 464 -13.47 12.02 -18.40
N MET A 465 -12.84 13.08 -17.93
CA MET A 465 -11.70 13.71 -18.61
C MET A 465 -10.47 13.68 -17.70
N GLN A 466 -9.31 13.40 -18.27
CA GLN A 466 -8.02 13.58 -17.63
C GLN A 466 -7.11 14.37 -18.59
N ARG A 467 -6.67 15.56 -18.16
CA ARG A 467 -5.80 16.45 -18.95
C ARG A 467 -6.33 16.73 -20.36
N GLY A 468 -7.64 16.99 -20.45
CA GLY A 468 -8.33 17.26 -21.71
C GLY A 468 -8.66 16.02 -22.56
N GLN A 469 -8.25 14.81 -22.16
CA GLN A 469 -8.54 13.58 -22.87
C GLN A 469 -9.67 12.79 -22.19
N ALA A 470 -10.60 12.26 -22.98
CA ALA A 470 -11.65 11.39 -22.47
C ALA A 470 -11.06 10.06 -21.99
N VAL A 471 -11.46 9.61 -20.80
CA VAL A 471 -10.97 8.37 -20.17
C VAL A 471 -12.13 7.51 -19.68
N ARG A 472 -11.92 6.19 -19.68
CA ARG A 472 -12.87 5.22 -19.14
C ARG A 472 -12.93 5.35 -17.62
N VAL A 473 -14.13 5.49 -17.05
CA VAL A 473 -14.31 5.65 -15.60
C VAL A 473 -15.28 4.62 -15.07
N LYS A 474 -14.87 3.87 -14.04
CA LYS A 474 -15.76 2.97 -13.30
C LYS A 474 -16.65 3.77 -12.36
N TYR A 475 -17.96 3.56 -12.45
CA TYR A 475 -18.99 4.29 -11.71
C TYR A 475 -19.92 3.33 -10.96
N ASN A 476 -20.30 3.68 -9.73
CA ASN A 476 -21.23 2.91 -8.90
C ASN A 476 -22.48 3.73 -8.62
N LEU A 477 -23.64 3.24 -9.03
CA LEU A 477 -24.93 3.92 -8.86
C LEU A 477 -25.86 3.09 -7.95
N PRO A 478 -26.30 3.65 -6.79
CA PRO A 478 -27.39 3.06 -6.01
C PRO A 478 -28.74 3.40 -6.64
N ILE A 479 -29.58 2.38 -6.84
CA ILE A 479 -30.98 2.51 -7.28
C ILE A 479 -31.89 2.11 -6.12
N ASN A 480 -32.78 3.01 -5.74
CA ASN A 480 -33.72 2.81 -4.63
C ASN A 480 -35.04 2.23 -5.14
N PHE A 481 -35.49 1.13 -4.54
CA PHE A 481 -36.83 0.58 -4.70
C PHE A 481 -37.62 0.84 -3.42
N THR A 482 -38.61 1.73 -3.50
CA THR A 482 -39.51 2.08 -2.41
C THR A 482 -40.95 1.93 -2.86
N LEU A 483 -41.73 1.11 -2.14
CA LEU A 483 -43.19 1.10 -2.24
C LEU A 483 -43.73 2.42 -1.68
N ASN A 484 -44.51 3.11 -2.50
CA ASN A 484 -45.27 4.30 -2.08
C ASN A 484 -46.54 3.92 -1.34
#